data_AF-W5UA70-F1
#
_entry.id   AF-W5UA70-F1
#
_cell.length_a   1.000
_cell.length_b   1.000
_cell.length_c   1.000
_cell.angle_alpha   90.00
_cell.angle_beta   90.00
_cell.angle_gamma   90.00
#
_symmetry.space_group_name_H-M   'P 1'
#
loop_
_entity.id
_entity.type
_entity.pdbx_description
1 polymer ?
#
loop_
_entity_poly.entity_id
_entity_poly.type
_entity_poly.pdbx_seq_one_letter_code
_entity_poly.pdbx_strand_id
1 'polypeptide(L)'
;MPLHKYPPRLWEALKLQKGIYARLPQHYLKSLQDTSPPTPVHWKPLGVKYRANPKTGHRERVQDVPIPIYYPPESQDGLWGGEGWVCGYRYANNDKLSARVKKVWKPQLFKRELYSEILDQKFNITVTARTLDLIDAAYGFDFYILKTPKQDLNSKFGMDLKRAMLLRLARRDTELYPDDPTRREKIYNKYKQFEVPADEAEWVGLSLEEAVEKQRLLEHKDPEPLYKSCVENLVKELAMQKLAEPQVVEKKD
;
A
#
# COMPACT_ATOMS: atom_id res chain seq x y z
N MET A 1 -11.04 14.70 -37.63
CA MET A 1 -11.35 14.22 -36.27
C MET A 1 -10.45 14.95 -35.29
N PRO A 2 -10.96 15.55 -34.21
CA PRO A 2 -10.10 16.16 -33.20
C PRO A 2 -9.27 15.07 -32.51
N LEU A 3 -7.97 15.32 -32.30
CA LEU A 3 -7.07 14.46 -31.53
C LEU A 3 -7.00 14.96 -30.08
N HIS A 4 -6.89 14.04 -29.12
CA HIS A 4 -6.65 14.42 -27.74
C HIS A 4 -5.25 15.03 -27.56
N LYS A 5 -5.15 16.07 -26.73
CA LYS A 5 -3.86 16.67 -26.35
C LYS A 5 -2.95 15.71 -25.59
N TYR A 6 -3.52 14.83 -24.77
CA TYR A 6 -2.80 13.82 -23.99
C TYR A 6 -3.35 12.41 -24.27
N PRO A 7 -2.47 11.39 -24.42
CA PRO A 7 -2.88 10.00 -24.56
C PRO A 7 -3.74 9.51 -23.38
N PRO A 8 -4.78 8.68 -23.61
CA PRO A 8 -5.62 8.15 -22.54
C PRO A 8 -4.86 7.41 -21.42
N ARG A 9 -3.76 6.74 -21.77
CA ARG A 9 -2.89 6.04 -20.79
C ARG A 9 -2.28 6.95 -19.72
N LEU A 10 -2.18 8.26 -19.99
CA LEU A 10 -1.60 9.24 -19.06
C LEU A 10 -2.65 9.94 -18.19
N TRP A 11 -3.94 9.73 -18.43
CA TRP A 11 -4.98 10.48 -17.71
C TRP A 11 -4.99 10.20 -16.21
N GLU A 12 -4.71 8.97 -15.79
CA GLU A 12 -4.61 8.61 -14.36
C GLU A 12 -3.43 9.32 -13.68
N ALA A 13 -2.27 9.34 -14.33
CA ALA A 13 -1.09 10.06 -13.83
C ALA A 13 -1.34 11.57 -13.76
N LEU A 14 -2.03 12.15 -14.75
CA LEU A 14 -2.41 13.57 -14.76
C LEU A 14 -3.46 13.89 -13.69
N LYS A 15 -4.35 12.93 -13.36
CA LYS A 15 -5.33 13.07 -12.27
C LYS A 15 -4.63 13.22 -10.93
N LEU A 16 -3.54 12.47 -10.70
CA LEU A 16 -2.74 12.55 -9.47
C LEU A 16 -2.05 13.91 -9.27
N GLN A 17 -1.81 14.66 -10.35
CA GLN A 17 -1.15 15.98 -10.30
C GLN A 17 -2.11 17.15 -10.00
N LYS A 18 -3.41 16.91 -9.88
CA LYS A 18 -4.42 17.98 -9.74
C LYS A 18 -5.33 17.79 -8.53
N GLY A 19 -5.84 18.90 -8.01
CA GLY A 19 -6.87 18.93 -6.97
C GLY A 19 -6.42 18.32 -5.65
N ILE A 20 -7.29 17.52 -5.03
CA ILE A 20 -7.02 16.85 -3.74
C ILE A 20 -5.89 15.80 -3.85
N TYR A 21 -5.73 15.16 -5.01
CA TYR A 21 -4.70 14.14 -5.21
C TYR A 21 -3.28 14.71 -5.12
N ALA A 22 -3.08 15.95 -5.57
CA ALA A 22 -1.79 16.62 -5.48
C ALA A 22 -1.38 16.99 -4.06
N ARG A 23 -2.35 17.05 -3.13
CA ARG A 23 -2.14 17.36 -1.70
C ARG A 23 -1.90 16.11 -0.85
N LEU A 24 -1.99 14.91 -1.44
CA LEU A 24 -1.68 13.67 -0.75
C LEU A 24 -0.18 13.61 -0.38
N PRO A 25 0.19 12.88 0.67
CA PRO A 25 1.59 12.77 1.08
C PRO A 25 2.50 12.18 0.00
N GLN A 26 3.72 12.71 -0.11
CA GLN A 26 4.67 12.30 -1.14
C GLN A 26 5.09 10.83 -1.03
N HIS A 27 5.24 10.30 0.18
CA HIS A 27 5.61 8.89 0.40
C HIS A 27 4.52 7.95 -0.14
N TYR A 28 3.24 8.31 0.05
CA TYR A 28 2.11 7.56 -0.47
C TYR A 28 2.07 7.59 -2.00
N LEU A 29 2.25 8.77 -2.60
CA LEU A 29 2.30 8.92 -4.07
C LEU A 29 3.45 8.11 -4.68
N LYS A 30 4.63 8.07 -4.04
CA LYS A 30 5.76 7.22 -4.48
C LYS A 30 5.38 5.74 -4.46
N SER A 31 4.69 5.29 -3.40
CA SER A 31 4.24 3.89 -3.29
C SER A 31 3.20 3.51 -4.35
N LEU A 32 2.39 4.46 -4.84
CA LEU A 32 1.44 4.22 -5.94
C LEU A 32 2.13 4.13 -7.30
N GLN A 33 3.23 4.86 -7.48
CA GLN A 33 4.02 4.84 -8.72
C GLN A 33 4.95 3.63 -8.82
N ASP A 34 5.14 2.90 -7.72
CA ASP A 34 5.94 1.68 -7.70
C ASP A 34 5.26 0.57 -8.52
N THR A 35 5.83 0.35 -9.70
CA THR A 35 5.40 -0.68 -10.68
C THR A 35 6.35 -1.88 -10.67
N SER A 36 7.05 -2.11 -9.57
CA SER A 36 7.89 -3.29 -9.39
C SER A 36 7.11 -4.58 -9.70
N PRO A 37 7.70 -5.51 -10.48
CA PRO A 37 7.02 -6.74 -10.84
C PRO A 37 6.89 -7.65 -9.60
N PRO A 38 5.74 -8.32 -9.44
CA PRO A 38 5.56 -9.26 -8.34
C PRO A 38 6.44 -10.50 -8.54
N THR A 39 6.67 -11.21 -7.44
CA THR A 39 7.39 -12.49 -7.41
C THR A 39 6.67 -13.53 -8.27
N PRO A 40 7.38 -14.32 -9.09
CA PRO A 40 6.76 -15.37 -9.91
C PRO A 40 6.06 -16.45 -9.08
N VAL A 41 4.80 -16.74 -9.41
CA VAL A 41 3.98 -17.77 -8.75
C VAL A 41 3.62 -18.90 -9.71
N HIS A 42 2.84 -18.61 -10.76
CA HIS A 42 2.30 -19.62 -11.68
C HIS A 42 3.24 -19.96 -12.86
N TRP A 43 4.47 -19.46 -12.83
CA TRP A 43 5.48 -19.68 -13.88
C TRP A 43 6.88 -19.68 -13.25
N LYS A 44 7.83 -20.30 -13.94
CA LYS A 44 9.22 -20.40 -13.48
C LYS A 44 10.08 -19.39 -14.25
N PRO A 45 10.82 -18.50 -13.56
CA PRO A 45 11.73 -17.58 -14.21
C PRO A 45 12.90 -18.32 -14.86
N LEU A 46 13.37 -17.80 -15.99
CA LEU A 46 14.49 -18.39 -16.72
C LEU A 46 15.84 -18.14 -16.03
N GLY A 47 15.95 -17.06 -15.24
CA GLY A 47 17.16 -16.70 -14.49
C GLY A 47 18.34 -16.19 -15.35
N VAL A 48 18.21 -16.23 -16.68
CA VAL A 48 19.24 -15.78 -17.64
C VAL A 48 18.67 -14.77 -18.62
N LYS A 49 19.47 -13.80 -19.06
CA LYS A 49 19.08 -12.80 -20.08
C LYS A 49 19.25 -13.31 -21.51
N TYR A 50 20.15 -14.27 -21.70
CA TYR A 50 20.48 -14.84 -22.99
C TYR A 50 20.53 -16.36 -22.89
N ARG A 51 20.06 -17.03 -23.95
CA ARG A 51 20.13 -18.47 -24.10
C ARG A 51 20.59 -18.80 -25.50
N ALA A 52 21.45 -19.81 -25.65
CA ALA A 52 21.78 -20.34 -26.97
C ALA A 52 20.56 -21.09 -27.52
N ASN A 53 20.14 -20.75 -28.74
CA ASN A 53 19.06 -21.46 -29.40
C ASN A 53 19.49 -22.92 -29.64
N PRO A 54 18.72 -23.93 -29.15
CA PRO A 54 19.11 -25.33 -29.27
C PRO A 54 19.22 -25.82 -30.71
N LYS A 55 18.58 -25.15 -31.68
CA LYS A 55 18.61 -25.55 -33.10
C LYS A 55 19.74 -24.88 -33.88
N THR A 56 20.02 -23.60 -33.60
CA THR A 56 20.95 -22.79 -34.41
C THR A 56 22.27 -22.49 -33.69
N GLY A 57 22.32 -22.66 -32.37
CA GLY A 57 23.47 -22.30 -31.53
C GLY A 57 23.66 -20.79 -31.32
N HIS A 58 22.89 -19.93 -31.99
CA HIS A 58 23.00 -18.49 -31.85
C HIS A 58 22.50 -18.01 -30.48
N ARG A 59 23.12 -16.94 -29.97
CA ARG A 59 22.75 -16.31 -28.69
C ARG A 59 21.49 -15.46 -28.87
N GLU A 60 20.38 -15.91 -28.29
CA GLU A 60 19.10 -15.20 -28.32
C GLU A 60 18.81 -14.55 -26.95
N ARG A 61 18.23 -13.35 -26.97
CA ARG A 61 17.74 -12.70 -25.75
C ARG A 61 16.42 -13.36 -25.36
N VAL A 62 16.32 -13.78 -24.10
CA VAL A 62 15.09 -14.32 -23.53
C VAL A 62 14.53 -13.32 -22.50
N GLN A 63 13.21 -13.32 -22.35
CA GLN A 63 12.51 -12.44 -21.42
C GLN A 63 11.50 -13.25 -20.63
N ASP A 64 11.43 -12.94 -19.35
CA ASP A 64 10.45 -13.47 -18.43
C ASP A 64 9.16 -12.64 -18.56
N VAL A 65 8.07 -13.25 -19.02
CA VAL A 65 6.77 -12.60 -19.20
C VAL A 65 5.78 -13.18 -18.18
N PRO A 66 5.24 -12.36 -17.27
CA PRO A 66 4.32 -12.85 -16.24
C PRO A 66 3.00 -13.29 -16.86
N ILE A 67 2.41 -14.33 -16.26
CA ILE A 67 1.06 -14.79 -16.63
C ILE A 67 0.03 -13.81 -16.03
N PRO A 68 -0.95 -13.33 -16.81
CA PRO A 68 -2.06 -12.55 -16.27
C PRO A 68 -2.91 -13.37 -15.30
N ILE A 69 -3.07 -12.87 -14.09
CA ILE A 69 -3.83 -13.51 -13.02
C ILE A 69 -5.08 -12.68 -12.77
N TYR A 70 -6.21 -13.36 -12.61
CA TYR A 70 -7.45 -12.75 -12.15
C TYR A 70 -7.60 -12.96 -10.64
N TYR A 71 -7.75 -11.87 -9.91
CA TYR A 71 -8.00 -11.89 -8.47
C TYR A 71 -9.47 -11.60 -8.20
N PRO A 72 -10.25 -12.59 -7.73
CA PRO A 72 -11.66 -12.37 -7.42
C PRO A 72 -11.80 -11.60 -6.10
N PRO A 73 -12.96 -10.98 -5.80
CA PRO A 73 -13.14 -10.17 -4.60
C PRO A 73 -12.79 -10.90 -3.29
N GLU A 74 -13.07 -12.20 -3.21
CA GLU A 74 -12.78 -13.03 -2.04
C GLU A 74 -11.28 -13.16 -1.74
N SER A 75 -10.41 -12.87 -2.72
CA SER A 75 -8.96 -12.80 -2.50
C SER A 75 -8.55 -11.59 -1.67
N GLN A 76 -9.33 -10.51 -1.70
CA GLN A 76 -9.05 -9.28 -0.97
C GLN A 76 -9.38 -9.39 0.53
N ASP A 77 -10.27 -10.31 0.89
CA ASP A 77 -10.67 -10.61 2.27
C ASP A 77 -9.79 -11.69 2.93
N GLY A 78 -8.94 -12.36 2.15
CA GLY A 78 -8.08 -13.46 2.59
C GLY A 78 -6.60 -13.24 2.29
N LEU A 79 -5.77 -14.26 2.50
CA LEU A 79 -4.33 -14.23 2.22
C LEU A 79 -3.94 -15.37 1.27
N TRP A 80 -3.84 -15.08 -0.03
CA TRP A 80 -3.61 -16.10 -1.06
C TRP A 80 -2.14 -16.22 -1.49
N GLY A 81 -1.25 -15.36 -0.98
CA GLY A 81 0.20 -15.50 -1.20
C GLY A 81 0.63 -15.30 -2.66
N GLY A 82 -0.07 -14.41 -3.39
CA GLY A 82 0.13 -14.15 -4.81
C GLY A 82 -0.54 -15.16 -5.75
N GLU A 83 -1.25 -16.16 -5.23
CA GLU A 83 -2.07 -17.04 -6.05
C GLU A 83 -3.39 -16.38 -6.46
N GLY A 84 -3.95 -16.83 -7.57
CA GLY A 84 -5.20 -16.33 -8.12
C GLY A 84 -5.69 -17.24 -9.23
N TRP A 85 -6.75 -16.82 -9.93
CA TRP A 85 -7.32 -17.61 -11.00
C TRP A 85 -6.52 -17.40 -12.28
N VAL A 86 -6.06 -18.49 -12.88
CA VAL A 86 -5.43 -18.46 -14.20
C VAL A 86 -6.49 -18.84 -15.21
N CYS A 87 -6.84 -17.89 -16.09
CA CYS A 87 -7.81 -18.10 -17.15
C CYS A 87 -7.07 -18.24 -18.48
N GLY A 88 -7.16 -19.40 -19.12
CA GLY A 88 -6.44 -19.66 -20.35
C GLY A 88 -7.04 -20.75 -21.22
N TYR A 89 -6.21 -21.30 -22.09
CA TYR A 89 -6.58 -22.36 -23.01
C TYR A 89 -5.66 -23.54 -22.84
N ARG A 90 -6.19 -24.73 -23.06
CA ARG A 90 -5.41 -25.97 -23.20
C ARG A 90 -5.82 -26.67 -24.48
N TYR A 91 -4.91 -27.46 -25.05
CA TYR A 91 -5.26 -28.39 -26.11
C TYR A 91 -5.68 -29.74 -25.51
N ALA A 92 -6.66 -30.40 -26.11
CA ALA A 92 -7.04 -31.76 -25.70
C ALA A 92 -5.84 -32.70 -25.86
N ASN A 93 -5.65 -33.64 -24.92
CA ASN A 93 -4.52 -34.58 -24.88
C ASN A 93 -3.11 -33.94 -24.94
N ASN A 94 -3.00 -32.63 -24.67
CA ASN A 94 -1.77 -31.84 -24.83
C ASN A 94 -1.19 -31.83 -26.26
N ASP A 95 -2.01 -32.13 -27.26
CA ASP A 95 -1.60 -32.13 -28.66
C ASP A 95 -2.09 -30.87 -29.38
N LYS A 96 -1.18 -30.14 -30.02
CA LYS A 96 -1.46 -28.88 -30.72
C LYS A 96 -2.45 -29.07 -31.89
N LEU A 97 -2.52 -30.26 -32.48
CA LEU A 97 -3.45 -30.58 -33.58
C LEU A 97 -4.87 -30.86 -33.08
N SER A 98 -5.02 -31.13 -31.78
CA SER A 98 -6.32 -31.38 -31.15
C SER A 98 -7.08 -30.08 -30.84
N ALA A 99 -8.36 -30.20 -30.44
CA ALA A 99 -9.21 -29.05 -30.18
C ALA A 99 -8.71 -28.18 -29.00
N ARG A 100 -8.82 -26.86 -29.14
CA ARG A 100 -8.48 -25.87 -28.10
C ARG A 100 -9.67 -25.62 -27.17
N VAL A 101 -9.50 -25.86 -25.87
CA VAL A 101 -10.55 -25.77 -24.84
C VAL A 101 -10.19 -24.70 -23.81
N LYS A 102 -11.16 -23.88 -23.40
CA LYS A 102 -11.00 -22.92 -22.30
C LYS A 102 -10.85 -23.65 -20.97
N LYS A 103 -9.87 -23.27 -20.16
CA LYS A 103 -9.64 -23.84 -18.83
C LYS A 103 -9.37 -22.71 -17.83
N VAL A 104 -10.01 -22.82 -16.68
CA VAL A 104 -9.75 -21.98 -15.52
C VAL A 104 -9.10 -22.85 -14.45
N TRP A 105 -7.93 -22.43 -13.97
CA TRP A 105 -7.25 -23.05 -12.84
C TRP A 105 -7.49 -22.19 -11.60
N LYS A 106 -8.02 -22.81 -10.55
CA LYS A 106 -8.33 -22.15 -9.27
C LYS A 106 -7.39 -22.68 -8.20
N PRO A 107 -6.94 -21.83 -7.26
CA PRO A 107 -6.13 -22.26 -6.13
C PRO A 107 -6.96 -23.07 -5.14
N GLN A 108 -6.27 -23.85 -4.29
CA GLN A 108 -6.89 -24.57 -3.19
C GLN A 108 -6.93 -23.67 -1.96
N LEU A 109 -8.12 -23.49 -1.39
CA LEU A 109 -8.36 -22.59 -0.26
C LEU A 109 -8.65 -23.38 1.01
N PHE A 110 -8.11 -22.91 2.13
CA PHE A 110 -8.31 -23.46 3.46
C PHE A 110 -8.71 -22.34 4.41
N LYS A 111 -9.55 -22.62 5.41
CA LYS A 111 -9.81 -21.71 6.51
C LYS A 111 -8.95 -22.12 7.70
N ARG A 112 -8.08 -21.23 8.16
CA ARG A 112 -7.15 -21.50 9.27
C ARG A 112 -7.15 -20.33 10.25
N GLU A 113 -6.89 -20.65 11.50
CA GLU A 113 -6.73 -19.66 12.56
C GLU A 113 -5.25 -19.29 12.68
N LEU A 114 -4.93 -18.01 12.54
CA LEU A 114 -3.57 -17.47 12.67
C LEU A 114 -3.55 -16.45 13.82
N TYR A 115 -2.50 -16.49 14.63
CA TYR A 115 -2.31 -15.57 15.75
C TYR A 115 -1.24 -14.52 15.41
N SER A 116 -1.52 -13.26 15.76
CA SER A 116 -0.57 -12.16 15.67
C SER A 116 -0.08 -11.77 17.06
N GLU A 117 1.24 -11.70 17.24
CA GLU A 117 1.87 -11.27 18.50
C GLU A 117 1.76 -9.76 18.69
N ILE A 118 1.91 -9.00 17.60
CA ILE A 118 1.80 -7.52 17.59
C ILE A 118 0.36 -7.08 17.87
N LEU A 119 -0.61 -7.81 17.32
CA LEU A 119 -2.02 -7.48 17.50
C LEU A 119 -2.67 -8.13 18.74
N ASP A 120 -2.02 -9.16 19.30
CA ASP A 120 -2.55 -10.06 20.35
C ASP A 120 -3.96 -10.60 20.04
N GLN A 121 -4.18 -10.95 18.77
CA GLN A 121 -5.49 -11.40 18.29
C GLN A 121 -5.33 -12.62 17.36
N LYS A 122 -6.32 -13.52 17.44
CA LYS A 122 -6.48 -14.64 16.51
C LYS A 122 -7.43 -14.26 15.38
N PHE A 123 -7.08 -14.64 14.16
CA PHE A 123 -7.84 -14.35 12.95
C PHE A 123 -8.18 -15.64 12.22
N ASN A 124 -9.45 -15.80 11.84
CA ASN A 124 -9.92 -16.90 11.01
C ASN A 124 -9.87 -16.47 9.53
N ILE A 125 -8.76 -16.78 8.86
CA ILE A 125 -8.46 -16.27 7.51
C ILE A 125 -8.54 -17.40 6.49
N THR A 126 -9.00 -17.06 5.28
CA THR A 126 -8.91 -17.97 4.13
C THR A 126 -7.50 -17.87 3.52
N VAL A 127 -6.77 -18.97 3.55
CA VAL A 127 -5.36 -19.08 3.13
C VAL A 127 -5.16 -20.17 2.08
N THR A 128 -4.13 -20.02 1.26
CA THR A 128 -3.63 -21.09 0.35
C THR A 128 -2.51 -21.87 1.03
N ALA A 129 -2.17 -23.04 0.49
CA ALA A 129 -1.03 -23.83 0.98
C ALA A 129 0.28 -23.03 0.89
N ARG A 130 0.50 -22.32 -0.22
CA ARG A 130 1.66 -21.45 -0.41
C ARG A 130 1.76 -20.36 0.66
N THR A 131 0.65 -19.74 1.07
CA THR A 131 0.67 -18.74 2.14
C THR A 131 1.21 -19.34 3.44
N LEU A 132 0.81 -20.57 3.78
CA LEU A 132 1.32 -21.26 4.97
C LEU A 132 2.82 -21.52 4.85
N ASP A 133 3.29 -22.01 3.70
CA ASP A 133 4.73 -22.23 3.46
C ASP A 133 5.54 -20.91 3.57
N LEU A 134 4.99 -19.79 3.08
CA LEU A 134 5.62 -18.48 3.18
C LEU A 134 5.65 -17.95 4.61
N ILE A 135 4.62 -18.22 5.40
CA ILE A 135 4.58 -17.88 6.84
C ILE A 135 5.66 -18.66 7.59
N ASP A 136 5.79 -19.96 7.31
CA ASP A 136 6.80 -20.81 7.91
C ASP A 136 8.21 -20.36 7.50
N ALA A 137 8.43 -20.04 6.22
CA ALA A 137 9.70 -19.50 5.73
C ALA A 137 10.05 -18.12 6.32
N ALA A 138 9.03 -17.33 6.67
CA ALA A 138 9.22 -16.03 7.33
C ALA A 138 9.43 -16.15 8.86
N TYR A 139 9.28 -17.36 9.42
CA TYR A 139 9.31 -17.67 10.85
C TYR A 139 8.24 -16.93 11.67
N GLY A 140 7.05 -16.77 11.10
CA GLY A 140 5.90 -16.21 11.82
C GLY A 140 4.98 -15.37 10.94
N PHE A 141 3.72 -15.29 11.37
CA PHE A 141 2.66 -14.56 10.66
C PHE A 141 2.97 -13.07 10.55
N ASP A 142 3.35 -12.43 11.66
CA ASP A 142 3.66 -10.99 11.67
C ASP A 142 4.86 -10.65 10.78
N PHE A 143 5.89 -11.50 10.79
CA PHE A 143 7.04 -11.32 9.90
C PHE A 143 6.66 -11.45 8.44
N TYR A 144 5.80 -12.40 8.09
CA TYR A 144 5.31 -12.55 6.73
C TYR A 144 4.60 -11.27 6.25
N ILE A 145 3.68 -10.72 7.05
CA ILE A 145 2.93 -9.50 6.68
C ILE A 145 3.86 -8.28 6.58
N LEU A 146 4.82 -8.11 7.51
CA LEU A 146 5.73 -6.97 7.51
C LEU A 146 6.77 -7.03 6.38
N LYS A 147 7.36 -8.21 6.12
CA LYS A 147 8.38 -8.41 5.07
C LYS A 147 7.79 -8.37 3.66
N THR A 148 6.59 -8.90 3.47
CA THR A 148 6.01 -9.05 2.12
C THR A 148 5.60 -7.69 1.56
N PRO A 149 6.01 -7.32 0.33
CA PRO A 149 5.62 -6.07 -0.31
C PRO A 149 4.16 -6.10 -0.78
N LYS A 150 3.60 -4.93 -1.10
CA LYS A 150 2.19 -4.77 -1.50
C LYS A 150 1.84 -5.62 -2.73
N GLN A 151 2.75 -5.68 -3.70
CA GLN A 151 2.57 -6.37 -4.97
C GLN A 151 2.44 -7.90 -4.79
N ASP A 152 3.18 -8.46 -3.83
CA ASP A 152 3.21 -9.90 -3.55
C ASP A 152 2.10 -10.32 -2.59
N LEU A 153 1.76 -9.46 -1.61
CA LEU A 153 0.68 -9.74 -0.67
C LEU A 153 -0.68 -9.73 -1.38
N ASN A 154 -0.87 -8.75 -2.28
CA ASN A 154 -2.02 -8.60 -3.17
C ASN A 154 -3.40 -8.84 -2.52
N SER A 155 -3.54 -8.38 -1.27
CA SER A 155 -4.74 -8.51 -0.46
C SER A 155 -4.96 -7.23 0.33
N LYS A 156 -6.18 -6.67 0.23
CA LYS A 156 -6.57 -5.49 1.00
C LYS A 156 -6.53 -5.75 2.50
N PHE A 157 -7.12 -6.86 2.94
CA PHE A 157 -7.08 -7.30 4.34
C PHE A 157 -5.63 -7.43 4.86
N GLY A 158 -4.75 -8.04 4.08
CA GLY A 158 -3.33 -8.15 4.45
C GLY A 158 -2.63 -6.79 4.61
N MET A 159 -2.93 -5.84 3.73
CA MET A 159 -2.39 -4.48 3.81
C MET A 159 -2.95 -3.70 5.00
N ASP A 160 -4.22 -3.92 5.35
CA ASP A 160 -4.84 -3.31 6.53
C ASP A 160 -4.24 -3.86 7.83
N LEU A 161 -3.97 -5.17 7.90
CA LEU A 161 -3.20 -5.77 9.00
C LEU A 161 -1.79 -5.17 9.08
N LYS A 162 -1.10 -5.03 7.94
CA LYS A 162 0.23 -4.43 7.90
C LYS A 162 0.24 -3.02 8.47
N ARG A 163 -0.72 -2.18 8.06
CA ARG A 163 -0.91 -0.83 8.59
C ARG A 163 -1.16 -0.86 10.09
N ALA A 164 -2.07 -1.70 10.58
CA ALA A 164 -2.37 -1.81 12.00
C ALA A 164 -1.13 -2.21 12.83
N MET A 165 -0.35 -3.18 12.35
CA MET A 165 0.90 -3.60 12.99
C MET A 165 1.93 -2.47 13.02
N LEU A 166 2.14 -1.77 11.90
CA LEU A 166 3.08 -0.64 11.82
C LEU A 166 2.68 0.50 12.75
N LEU A 167 1.39 0.83 12.85
CA LEU A 167 0.90 1.86 13.76
C LEU A 167 1.13 1.50 15.22
N ARG A 168 0.93 0.23 15.60
CA ARG A 168 1.20 -0.24 16.96
C ARG A 168 2.69 -0.18 17.29
N LEU A 169 3.55 -0.55 16.34
CA LEU A 169 5.00 -0.44 16.50
C LEU A 169 5.44 1.02 16.66
N ALA A 170 4.89 1.93 15.84
CA ALA A 170 5.23 3.35 15.85
C ALA A 170 4.80 4.06 17.15
N ARG A 171 3.59 3.77 17.64
CA ARG A 171 3.04 4.40 18.85
C ARG A 171 3.59 3.80 20.15
N ARG A 172 4.33 2.68 20.08
CA ARG A 172 4.76 1.87 21.24
C ARG A 172 3.60 1.64 22.20
N ASP A 173 2.50 1.17 21.63
CA ASP A 173 1.19 1.18 22.26
C ASP A 173 1.24 0.56 23.67
N THR A 174 0.89 1.36 24.67
CA THR A 174 0.92 0.95 26.07
C THR A 174 -0.23 0.03 26.44
N GLU A 175 -1.21 -0.14 25.55
CA GLU A 175 -2.39 -0.99 25.75
C GLU A 175 -2.08 -2.48 25.50
N LEU A 176 -0.99 -2.82 24.80
CA LEU A 176 -0.64 -4.21 24.48
C LEU A 176 0.01 -4.91 25.69
N TYR A 177 -0.63 -5.95 26.24
CA TYR A 177 -0.21 -6.62 27.48
C TYR A 177 -0.05 -5.63 28.65
N PRO A 178 -1.14 -5.07 29.19
CA PRO A 178 -1.06 -4.10 30.30
C PRO A 178 -0.37 -4.69 31.53
N ASP A 179 -0.55 -5.99 31.76
CA ASP A 179 -0.02 -6.69 32.94
C ASP A 179 1.45 -7.13 32.78
N ASP A 180 1.96 -7.25 31.54
CA ASP A 180 3.29 -7.82 31.24
C ASP A 180 4.18 -6.88 30.40
N PRO A 181 4.83 -5.86 31.02
CA PRO A 181 5.70 -4.94 30.31
C PRO A 181 6.94 -5.62 29.71
N THR A 182 7.46 -6.66 30.37
CA THR A 182 8.63 -7.41 29.88
C THR A 182 8.35 -8.13 28.56
N ARG A 183 7.13 -8.67 28.39
CA ARG A 183 6.70 -9.33 27.15
C ARG A 183 6.56 -8.31 26.03
N ARG A 184 5.99 -7.14 26.32
CA ARG A 184 5.84 -6.03 25.37
C ARG A 184 7.20 -5.58 24.80
N GLU A 185 8.18 -5.37 25.67
CA GLU A 185 9.52 -4.96 25.23
C GLU A 185 10.20 -6.03 24.37
N LYS A 186 10.06 -7.32 24.72
CA LYS A 186 10.57 -8.43 23.90
C LYS A 186 9.95 -8.43 22.49
N ILE A 187 8.63 -8.25 22.39
CA ILE A 187 7.91 -8.19 21.11
C ILE A 187 8.38 -6.97 20.30
N TYR A 188 8.43 -5.80 20.90
CA TYR A 188 8.91 -4.59 20.22
C TYR A 188 10.35 -4.78 19.70
N ASN A 189 11.25 -5.31 20.53
CA ASN A 189 12.64 -5.57 20.14
C ASN A 189 12.75 -6.59 18.98
N LYS A 190 11.84 -7.59 18.93
CA LYS A 190 11.78 -8.58 17.84
C LYS A 190 11.42 -7.95 16.49
N TYR A 191 10.54 -6.94 16.46
CA TYR A 191 10.04 -6.30 15.24
C TYR A 191 10.62 -4.92 14.95
N LYS A 192 11.57 -4.44 15.76
CA LYS A 192 12.19 -3.11 15.68
C LYS A 192 12.69 -2.72 14.29
N GLN A 193 13.14 -3.68 13.48
CA GLN A 193 13.62 -3.44 12.12
C GLN A 193 12.56 -2.88 11.15
N PHE A 194 11.28 -2.97 11.48
CA PHE A 194 10.16 -2.48 10.66
C PHE A 194 9.52 -1.20 11.22
N GLU A 195 10.21 -0.50 12.12
CA GLU A 195 9.72 0.77 12.66
C GLU A 195 9.62 1.83 11.56
N VAL A 196 8.42 2.36 11.38
CA VAL A 196 8.08 3.43 10.43
C VAL A 196 7.39 4.54 11.23
N PRO A 197 7.63 5.83 10.94
CA PRO A 197 6.94 6.92 11.62
C PRO A 197 5.41 6.77 11.54
N ALA A 198 4.70 7.13 12.61
CA ALA A 198 3.24 7.00 12.66
C ALA A 198 2.58 7.73 11.47
N ASP A 199 3.06 8.92 11.14
CA ASP A 199 2.57 9.75 10.03
C ASP A 199 2.68 9.06 8.66
N GLU A 200 3.66 8.19 8.45
CA GLU A 200 3.80 7.41 7.21
C GLU A 200 3.02 6.10 7.27
N ALA A 201 3.06 5.43 8.42
CA ALA A 201 2.38 4.16 8.66
C ALA A 201 0.87 4.27 8.43
N GLU A 202 0.25 5.39 8.77
CA GLU A 202 -1.20 5.57 8.59
C GLU A 202 -1.64 5.59 7.13
N TRP A 203 -0.74 5.84 6.18
CA TRP A 203 -1.04 5.87 4.74
C TRP A 203 -0.70 4.55 4.03
N VAL A 204 -0.04 3.62 4.71
CA VAL A 204 0.31 2.31 4.15
C VAL A 204 -0.97 1.52 3.88
N GLY A 205 -1.08 0.94 2.68
CA GLY A 205 -2.19 0.03 2.34
C GLY A 205 -3.53 0.68 2.03
N LEU A 206 -3.64 2.01 2.13
CA LEU A 206 -4.83 2.73 1.70
C LEU A 206 -5.05 2.59 0.19
N SER A 207 -6.33 2.47 -0.20
CA SER A 207 -6.72 2.64 -1.60
C SER A 207 -6.67 4.12 -1.99
N LEU A 208 -6.68 4.40 -3.29
CA LEU A 208 -6.70 5.79 -3.78
C LEU A 208 -7.94 6.55 -3.26
N GLU A 209 -9.08 5.86 -3.19
CA GLU A 209 -10.35 6.41 -2.72
C GLU A 209 -10.31 6.67 -1.21
N GLU A 210 -9.83 5.71 -0.42
CA GLU A 210 -9.69 5.86 1.03
C GLU A 210 -8.69 6.98 1.39
N ALA A 211 -7.58 7.10 0.64
CA ALA A 211 -6.59 8.14 0.85
C ALA A 211 -7.17 9.54 0.58
N VAL A 212 -7.98 9.68 -0.46
CA VAL A 212 -8.68 10.94 -0.76
C VAL A 212 -9.70 11.27 0.33
N GLU A 213 -10.47 10.29 0.78
CA GLU A 213 -11.44 10.50 1.86
C GLU A 213 -10.74 10.91 3.16
N LYS A 214 -9.65 10.23 3.51
CA LYS A 214 -8.81 10.60 4.65
C LYS A 214 -8.32 12.05 4.53
N GLN A 215 -7.77 12.42 3.38
CA GLN A 215 -7.29 13.80 3.14
C GLN A 215 -8.42 14.81 3.22
N ARG A 216 -9.62 14.48 2.70
CA ARG A 216 -10.80 15.32 2.77
C ARG A 216 -11.21 15.58 4.21
N LEU A 217 -11.22 14.56 5.06
CA LEU A 217 -11.55 14.67 6.48
C LEU A 217 -10.51 15.49 7.25
N LEU A 218 -9.21 15.37 6.92
CA LEU A 218 -8.15 16.17 7.51
C LEU A 218 -8.25 17.66 7.15
N GLU A 219 -8.62 17.95 5.90
CA GLU A 219 -8.81 19.32 5.41
C GLU A 219 -10.19 19.90 5.77
N HIS A 220 -11.12 19.06 6.24
CA HIS A 220 -12.45 19.49 6.59
C HIS A 220 -12.37 20.44 7.78
N LYS A 221 -12.58 21.72 7.50
CA LYS A 221 -12.69 22.80 8.47
C LYS A 221 -13.91 23.60 8.09
N ASP A 222 -14.74 23.91 9.08
CA ASP A 222 -15.86 24.81 8.87
C ASP A 222 -15.34 26.16 8.38
N PRO A 223 -16.00 26.79 7.39
CA PRO A 223 -15.56 28.08 6.88
C PRO A 223 -15.54 29.09 8.02
N GLU A 224 -14.36 29.65 8.29
CA GLU A 224 -14.22 30.65 9.33
C GLU A 224 -15.04 31.90 8.96
N PRO A 225 -15.89 32.41 9.88
CA PRO A 225 -16.66 33.61 9.60
C PRO A 225 -15.74 34.79 9.26
N LEU A 226 -16.03 35.47 8.15
CA LEU A 226 -15.25 36.62 7.65
C LEU A 226 -15.10 37.74 8.68
N TYR A 227 -16.02 37.82 9.66
CA TYR A 227 -15.92 38.75 10.77
C TYR A 227 -14.56 38.65 11.49
N LYS A 228 -14.06 37.44 11.73
CA LYS A 228 -12.78 37.22 12.43
C LYS A 228 -11.61 37.84 11.66
N SER A 229 -11.52 37.57 10.35
CA SER A 229 -10.45 38.12 9.52
C SER A 229 -10.54 39.64 9.38
N CYS A 230 -11.75 40.20 9.26
CA CYS A 230 -11.95 41.65 9.25
C CYS A 230 -11.50 42.31 10.56
N VAL A 231 -11.83 41.72 11.73
CA VAL A 231 -11.40 42.23 13.03
C VAL A 231 -9.88 42.15 13.18
N GLU A 232 -9.25 41.04 12.78
CA GLU A 232 -7.79 40.91 12.80
C GLU A 232 -7.09 41.95 11.92
N ASN A 233 -7.63 42.22 10.73
CA ASN A 233 -7.09 43.24 9.83
C ASN A 233 -7.23 44.64 10.44
N LEU A 234 -8.40 44.96 11.02
CA LEU A 234 -8.61 46.24 11.71
C LEU A 234 -7.64 46.45 12.88
N VAL A 235 -7.43 45.41 13.70
CA VAL A 235 -6.47 45.48 14.82
C VAL A 235 -5.05 45.71 14.32
N LYS A 236 -4.64 45.06 13.22
CA LYS A 236 -3.33 45.30 12.59
C LYS A 236 -3.20 46.72 12.07
N GLU A 237 -4.23 47.25 11.41
CA GLU A 237 -4.27 48.63 10.91
C GLU A 237 -4.14 49.64 12.04
N LEU A 238 -4.91 49.49 13.12
CA LEU A 238 -4.83 50.36 14.29
C LEU A 238 -3.48 50.26 15.00
N ALA A 239 -2.86 49.07 15.06
CA ALA A 239 -1.53 48.90 15.61
C ALA A 239 -0.46 49.61 14.76
N MET A 240 -0.55 49.53 13.43
CA MET A 240 0.33 50.27 12.53
C MET A 240 0.16 51.79 12.68
N GLN A 241 -1.08 52.27 12.83
CA GLN A 241 -1.36 53.69 13.06
C GLN A 241 -0.73 54.19 14.36
N LYS A 242 -0.90 53.44 15.47
CA LYS A 242 -0.28 53.79 16.76
C LYS A 242 1.25 53.81 16.74
N LEU A 243 1.88 52.98 15.90
CA LEU A 243 3.33 52.99 15.73
C LEU A 243 3.82 54.15 14.85
N ALA A 244 2.96 54.67 13.96
CA ALA A 244 3.25 55.81 13.11
C ALA A 244 2.99 57.17 13.79
N GLU A 245 2.20 57.19 14.86
CA GLU A 245 2.01 58.38 15.70
C GLU A 245 3.32 58.71 16.44
N PRO A 246 3.88 59.93 16.27
CA PRO A 246 5.08 60.32 17.01
C PRO A 246 4.75 60.42 18.51
N GLN A 247 5.54 59.73 19.35
CA GLN A 247 5.45 59.89 20.80
C GLN A 247 5.76 61.34 21.16
N VAL A 248 4.71 62.11 21.52
CA VAL A 248 4.86 63.43 22.12
C VAL A 248 5.48 63.22 23.50
N VAL A 249 6.81 63.39 23.58
CA VAL A 249 7.52 63.48 24.86
C VAL A 249 7.10 64.81 25.49
N GLU A 250 6.11 64.77 26.39
CA GLU A 250 5.82 65.90 27.25
C GLU A 250 7.06 66.18 28.12
N LYS A 251 7.74 67.30 27.84
CA LYS A 251 8.74 67.85 28.76
C LYS A 251 8.00 68.25 30.03
N LYS A 252 8.28 67.54 31.12
CA LYS A 252 7.92 67.98 32.47
C LYS A 252 8.74 69.22 32.80
N ASP A 253 8.04 70.33 32.99
CA ASP A 253 8.55 71.59 33.56
C ASP A 253 9.00 71.40 35.03
#